data_AF-G7QA13-F1
#
_entry.id   AF-G7QA13-F1
#
_cell.length_a   1.000
_cell.length_b   1.000
_cell.length_c   1.000
_cell.angle_alpha   90.00
_cell.angle_beta   90.00
_cell.angle_gamma   90.00
#
_symmetry.space_group_name_H-M   'P 1'
#
loop_
_entity.id
_entity.type
_entity.pdbx_description
1 polymer ?
#
loop_
_entity_poly.entity_id
_entity_poly.type
_entity_poly.pdbx_seq_one_letter_code
_entity_poly.pdbx_strand_id
1 'polypeptide(L)'
;MLKKAVSLLLFLSLFLMALTSLVVFIEPSARVASWANWSFLGLSRQHWEGAHLGMGLLFLLAGLAHVALNWDGLLSALRDDDGVVVVFTKPFYLALGLALLVFVGSLAGAPPIRQLVSLSGYIKERAVETYGEPPYTMAENSTLEDLARRMGMDGDKALALLRLKNIKAENASLTLAQIARQNGVAPGGVFEALKMVMEPSGGTQNGLPKDPPPGLGRRRLSDICEEYGLDQAATMARLQAAGLKAQPSWTLSDVAKSNNVLPIAVYEALRAEKPQTAVTVEVAPAPAESSPQPPAPPAPQQPAAPTHAAPQPAPVAPAQPGPGQPAALPAAPVPGLPPAQPAPHQAGVPVPAAQPGYGPLPVAPQAQPALPGQPGYTQAPAAAVPSPQAPVTPPPGLEKMMLQTFCREYDIPLSVAVQRLARHRVTAFGDMTFEELALENNRTPVDIMRFATGQ
;
A
#
# COMPACT_ATOMS: atom_id res chain seq x y z
N MET A 1 8.86 -37.15 -26.38
CA MET A 1 7.75 -36.79 -25.46
C MET A 1 8.18 -35.74 -24.43
N LEU A 2 9.34 -35.90 -23.79
CA LEU A 2 9.85 -34.95 -22.77
C LEU A 2 9.91 -33.48 -23.23
N LYS A 3 10.48 -33.18 -24.42
CA LYS A 3 10.53 -31.79 -24.94
C LYS A 3 9.14 -31.15 -25.04
N LYS A 4 8.14 -31.90 -25.52
CA LYS A 4 6.74 -31.44 -25.64
C LYS A 4 6.12 -31.17 -24.28
N ALA A 5 6.34 -32.06 -23.31
CA ALA A 5 5.85 -31.90 -21.95
C ALA A 5 6.45 -30.67 -21.27
N VAL A 6 7.77 -30.45 -21.40
CA VAL A 6 8.46 -29.27 -20.83
C VAL A 6 7.97 -27.97 -21.49
N SER A 7 7.77 -27.94 -22.81
CA SER A 7 7.19 -26.76 -23.47
C SER A 7 5.77 -26.47 -23.01
N LEU A 8 4.92 -27.50 -22.84
CA LEU A 8 3.56 -27.32 -22.33
C LEU A 8 3.56 -26.87 -20.87
N LEU A 9 4.46 -27.41 -20.05
CA LEU A 9 4.65 -26.99 -18.66
C LEU A 9 5.10 -25.53 -18.57
N LEU A 10 6.04 -25.10 -19.43
CA LEU A 10 6.49 -23.71 -19.50
C LEU A 10 5.33 -22.77 -19.89
N PHE A 11 4.49 -23.17 -20.84
CA PHE A 11 3.31 -22.41 -21.24
C PHE A 11 2.25 -22.32 -20.13
N LEU A 12 1.93 -23.42 -19.45
CA LEU A 12 0.98 -23.43 -18.32
C LEU A 12 1.52 -22.63 -17.13
N SER A 13 2.80 -22.76 -16.81
CA SER A 13 3.42 -22.00 -15.73
C SER A 13 3.50 -20.51 -16.05
N LEU A 14 3.71 -20.11 -17.30
CA LEU A 14 3.60 -18.71 -17.73
C LEU A 14 2.20 -18.15 -17.45
N PHE A 15 1.14 -18.88 -17.80
CA PHE A 15 -0.24 -18.45 -17.55
C PHE A 15 -0.54 -18.26 -16.07
N LEU A 16 -0.18 -19.24 -15.24
CA LEU A 16 -0.36 -19.16 -13.78
C LEU A 16 0.53 -18.08 -13.14
N MET A 17 1.73 -17.84 -13.69
CA MET A 17 2.58 -16.73 -13.28
C MET A 17 1.94 -15.38 -13.60
N ALA A 18 1.36 -15.21 -14.79
CA ALA A 18 0.65 -13.99 -15.14
C ALA A 18 -0.54 -13.73 -14.20
N LEU A 19 -1.32 -14.78 -13.90
CA LEU A 19 -2.46 -14.70 -12.98
C LEU A 19 -2.02 -14.29 -11.57
N THR A 20 -1.02 -14.97 -11.01
CA THR A 20 -0.51 -14.67 -9.66
C THR A 20 0.17 -13.30 -9.60
N SER A 21 0.86 -12.89 -10.68
CA SER A 21 1.44 -11.53 -10.78
C SER A 21 0.37 -10.45 -10.72
N LEU A 22 -0.79 -10.66 -11.36
CA LEU A 22 -1.90 -9.72 -11.31
C LEU A 22 -2.46 -9.60 -9.89
N VAL A 23 -2.54 -10.71 -9.15
CA VAL A 23 -2.99 -10.67 -7.75
C VAL A 23 -1.99 -9.91 -6.86
N VAL A 24 -0.69 -10.18 -6.99
CA VAL A 24 0.37 -9.46 -6.24
C VAL A 24 0.46 -7.98 -6.65
N PHE A 25 0.02 -7.64 -7.86
CA PHE A 25 -0.07 -6.26 -8.33
C PHE A 25 -1.15 -5.46 -7.58
N ILE A 26 -2.29 -6.09 -7.28
CA ILE A 26 -3.45 -5.46 -6.63
C ILE A 26 -3.50 -5.63 -5.11
N GLU A 27 -2.78 -6.61 -4.55
CA GLU A 27 -2.87 -6.93 -3.13
C GLU A 27 -2.49 -5.71 -2.27
N PRO A 28 -3.20 -5.45 -1.16
CA PRO A 28 -2.83 -4.38 -0.25
C PRO A 28 -1.48 -4.64 0.40
N SER A 29 -0.90 -3.59 0.97
CA SER A 29 0.34 -3.72 1.75
C SER A 29 0.17 -4.75 2.88
N ALA A 30 1.25 -5.46 3.24
CA ALA A 30 1.23 -6.54 4.24
C ALA A 30 0.47 -6.20 5.52
N ARG A 31 0.72 -4.99 6.03
CA ARG A 31 0.07 -4.41 7.22
C ARG A 31 -1.44 -4.22 7.08
N VAL A 32 -1.91 -3.73 5.93
CA VAL A 32 -3.35 -3.54 5.69
C VAL A 32 -4.00 -4.89 5.45
N ALA A 33 -3.32 -5.79 4.74
CA ALA A 33 -3.83 -7.13 4.49
C ALA A 33 -4.06 -7.93 5.77
N SER A 34 -3.11 -7.91 6.71
CA SER A 34 -3.26 -8.57 8.01
C SER A 34 -4.32 -7.88 8.89
N TRP A 35 -4.35 -6.54 8.87
CA TRP A 35 -5.33 -5.74 9.61
C TRP A 35 -6.77 -5.94 9.17
N ALA A 36 -6.98 -6.02 7.85
CA ALA A 36 -8.29 -6.20 7.23
C ALA A 36 -8.74 -7.67 7.14
N ASN A 37 -7.86 -8.62 7.50
CA ASN A 37 -8.02 -10.03 7.17
C ASN A 37 -8.33 -10.24 5.67
N TRP A 38 -7.58 -9.54 4.82
CA TRP A 38 -7.82 -9.49 3.38
C TRP A 38 -7.70 -10.88 2.75
N SER A 39 -8.66 -11.21 1.89
CA SER A 39 -8.65 -12.41 1.08
C SER A 39 -9.16 -12.12 -0.33
N PHE A 40 -8.66 -12.89 -1.29
CA PHE A 40 -9.12 -12.85 -2.67
C PHE A 40 -9.34 -14.27 -3.15
N LEU A 41 -10.53 -14.54 -3.70
CA LEU A 41 -10.99 -15.89 -4.08
C LEU A 41 -10.84 -16.93 -2.94
N GLY A 42 -11.06 -16.51 -1.70
CA GLY A 42 -10.96 -17.37 -0.51
C GLY A 42 -9.53 -17.66 -0.04
N LEU A 43 -8.51 -17.10 -0.70
CA LEU A 43 -7.11 -17.24 -0.30
C LEU A 43 -6.60 -15.95 0.34
N SER A 44 -5.82 -16.08 1.42
CA SER A 44 -5.16 -14.92 2.03
C SER A 44 -3.99 -14.44 1.17
N ARG A 45 -3.52 -13.22 1.45
CA ARG A 45 -2.32 -12.65 0.84
C ARG A 45 -1.12 -13.60 0.86
N GLN A 46 -0.83 -14.22 2.01
CA GLN A 46 0.30 -15.14 2.17
C GLN A 46 0.20 -16.38 1.27
N HIS A 47 -1.03 -16.87 1.02
CA HIS A 47 -1.24 -17.99 0.10
C HIS A 47 -1.01 -17.58 -1.36
N TRP A 48 -1.44 -16.37 -1.75
CA TRP A 48 -1.17 -15.82 -3.07
C TRP A 48 0.33 -15.55 -3.30
N GLU A 49 1.01 -14.95 -2.32
CA GLU A 49 2.47 -14.78 -2.34
C GLU A 49 3.18 -16.13 -2.49
N GLY A 50 2.79 -17.13 -1.69
CA GLY A 50 3.32 -18.49 -1.77
C GLY A 50 3.09 -19.16 -3.12
N ALA A 51 1.88 -19.02 -3.68
CA ALA A 51 1.56 -19.52 -5.02
C ALA A 51 2.41 -18.84 -6.10
N HIS A 52 2.59 -17.52 -6.02
CA HIS A 52 3.42 -16.76 -6.96
C HIS A 52 4.89 -17.20 -6.90
N LEU A 53 5.45 -17.33 -5.70
CA LEU A 53 6.83 -17.81 -5.49
C LEU A 53 7.02 -19.24 -6.01
N GLY A 54 6.11 -20.15 -5.66
CA GLY A 54 6.16 -21.54 -6.10
C GLY A 54 6.04 -21.69 -7.61
N MET A 55 5.11 -20.95 -8.23
CA MET A 55 4.96 -20.92 -9.69
C MET A 55 6.14 -20.26 -10.38
N GLY A 56 6.75 -19.25 -9.78
CA GLY A 56 7.93 -18.57 -10.32
C GLY A 56 9.14 -19.49 -10.35
N LEU A 57 9.35 -20.27 -9.28
CA LEU A 57 10.37 -21.30 -9.24
C LEU A 57 10.13 -22.38 -10.31
N LEU A 58 8.89 -22.85 -10.45
CA LEU A 58 8.53 -23.82 -11.49
C LEU A 58 8.78 -23.26 -12.89
N PHE A 59 8.37 -22.02 -13.16
CA PHE A 59 8.59 -21.35 -14.44
C PHE A 59 10.08 -21.22 -14.78
N LEU A 60 10.90 -20.86 -13.79
CA LEU A 60 12.35 -20.76 -13.95
C LEU A 60 12.96 -22.13 -14.27
N LEU A 61 12.64 -23.17 -13.48
CA LEU A 61 13.16 -24.52 -13.70
C LEU A 61 12.70 -25.09 -15.04
N ALA A 62 11.42 -24.91 -15.39
CA ALA A 62 10.87 -25.30 -16.68
C ALA A 62 11.55 -24.55 -17.84
N GLY A 63 11.86 -23.26 -17.66
CA GLY A 63 12.58 -22.44 -18.64
C GLY A 63 14.01 -22.93 -18.86
N LEU A 64 14.75 -23.21 -17.77
CA LEU A 64 16.10 -23.79 -17.85
C LEU A 64 16.08 -25.16 -18.54
N ALA A 65 15.14 -26.03 -18.16
CA ALA A 65 14.96 -27.34 -18.80
C ALA A 65 14.58 -27.18 -20.28
N HIS A 66 13.73 -26.20 -20.62
CA HIS A 66 13.35 -25.91 -22.00
C HIS A 66 14.55 -25.47 -22.83
N VAL A 67 15.39 -24.57 -22.31
CA VAL A 67 16.63 -24.13 -22.96
C VAL A 67 17.59 -25.30 -23.15
N ALA A 68 17.82 -26.10 -22.12
CA ALA A 68 18.73 -27.25 -22.18
C ALA A 68 18.28 -28.31 -23.21
N LEU A 69 16.97 -28.61 -23.25
CA LEU A 69 16.41 -29.61 -24.18
C LEU A 69 16.30 -29.10 -25.62
N ASN A 70 16.27 -27.78 -25.83
CA ASN A 70 16.15 -27.14 -27.13
C ASN A 70 17.41 -26.34 -27.50
N TRP A 71 18.57 -26.77 -26.98
CA TRP A 71 19.85 -26.08 -27.16
C TRP A 71 20.22 -25.87 -28.63
N ASP A 72 19.97 -26.87 -29.49
CA ASP A 72 20.21 -26.75 -30.93
C ASP A 72 19.37 -25.64 -31.58
N GLY A 73 18.13 -25.46 -31.12
CA GLY A 73 17.24 -24.40 -31.57
C GLY A 73 17.74 -23.02 -31.12
N LEU A 74 18.24 -22.91 -29.88
CA LEU A 74 18.84 -21.66 -29.39
C LEU A 74 20.12 -21.31 -30.17
N LEU A 75 21.02 -22.29 -30.37
CA LEU A 75 22.23 -22.12 -31.17
C LEU A 75 21.92 -21.74 -32.62
N SER A 76 20.81 -22.25 -33.18
CA SER A 76 20.36 -21.86 -34.52
C SER A 76 20.00 -20.38 -34.61
N ALA A 77 19.44 -19.80 -33.55
CA ALA A 77 19.14 -18.36 -33.48
C ALA A 77 20.41 -17.49 -33.37
N LEU A 78 21.55 -18.10 -33.04
CA LEU A 78 22.86 -17.46 -32.96
C LEU A 78 23.75 -17.80 -34.17
N ARG A 79 23.27 -18.60 -35.13
CA ARG A 79 24.03 -18.90 -36.35
C ARG A 79 23.89 -17.78 -37.36
N ASP A 80 24.99 -17.48 -38.05
CA ASP A 80 24.99 -16.59 -39.21
C ASP A 80 24.46 -17.31 -40.46
N ASP A 81 24.31 -16.59 -41.57
CA ASP A 81 23.83 -17.13 -42.86
C ASP A 81 24.68 -18.32 -43.37
N ASP A 82 25.96 -18.39 -42.95
CA ASP A 82 26.90 -19.48 -43.24
C ASP A 82 26.85 -20.66 -42.24
N GLY A 83 25.95 -20.64 -41.25
CA GLY A 83 25.75 -21.73 -40.28
C GLY A 83 26.80 -21.80 -39.15
N VAL A 84 27.68 -20.80 -39.04
CA VAL A 84 28.65 -20.67 -37.93
C VAL A 84 27.97 -20.00 -36.73
N VAL A 85 28.16 -20.53 -35.51
CA VAL A 85 27.62 -19.93 -34.29
C VAL A 85 28.39 -18.66 -33.97
N VAL A 86 27.76 -17.49 -34.16
CA VAL A 86 28.33 -16.19 -33.84
C VAL A 86 27.47 -15.55 -32.76
N VAL A 87 27.98 -15.47 -31.54
CA VAL A 87 27.22 -14.94 -30.40
C VAL A 87 26.91 -13.44 -30.57
N PHE A 88 27.79 -12.70 -31.24
CA PHE A 88 27.71 -11.24 -31.40
C PHE A 88 27.07 -10.80 -32.73
N THR A 89 25.89 -11.33 -33.05
CA THR A 89 25.14 -10.96 -34.25
C THR A 89 24.33 -9.67 -34.04
N LYS A 90 23.87 -9.03 -35.13
CA LYS A 90 22.99 -7.84 -35.05
C LYS A 90 21.72 -8.10 -34.21
N PRO A 91 21.01 -9.25 -34.34
CA PRO A 91 19.86 -9.56 -33.50
C PRO A 91 20.21 -9.71 -32.02
N PHE A 92 21.38 -10.26 -31.68
CA PHE A 92 21.84 -10.35 -30.30
C PHE A 92 22.00 -8.96 -29.67
N TYR A 93 22.69 -8.03 -30.34
CA TYR A 93 22.84 -6.66 -29.84
C TYR A 93 21.51 -5.92 -29.75
N LEU A 94 20.57 -6.17 -30.67
CA LEU A 94 19.23 -5.60 -30.60
C LEU A 94 18.45 -6.11 -29.37
N ALA A 95 18.45 -7.44 -29.16
CA ALA A 95 17.79 -8.05 -28.01
C ALA A 95 18.42 -7.61 -26.67
N LEU A 96 19.76 -7.60 -26.61
CA LEU A 96 20.50 -7.15 -25.44
C LEU A 96 20.25 -5.66 -25.16
N GLY A 97 20.31 -4.81 -26.20
CA GLY A 97 20.05 -3.38 -26.10
C GLY A 97 18.64 -3.10 -25.60
N LEU A 98 17.63 -3.82 -26.12
CA LEU A 98 16.25 -3.70 -25.66
C LEU A 98 16.08 -4.15 -24.20
N ALA A 99 16.67 -5.29 -23.83
CA ALA A 99 16.62 -5.79 -22.45
C ALA A 99 17.27 -4.81 -21.47
N LEU A 100 18.46 -4.29 -21.81
CA LEU A 100 19.16 -3.28 -21.01
C LEU A 100 18.38 -1.97 -20.95
N LEU A 101 17.77 -1.52 -22.06
CA LEU A 101 16.96 -0.31 -22.09
C LEU A 101 15.76 -0.43 -21.15
N VAL A 102 15.04 -1.56 -21.18
CA VAL A 102 13.91 -1.80 -20.27
C VAL A 102 14.39 -1.92 -18.82
N PHE A 103 15.49 -2.62 -18.57
CA PHE A 103 16.05 -2.80 -17.23
C PHE A 103 16.51 -1.47 -16.61
N VAL A 104 17.36 -0.71 -17.32
CA VAL A 104 17.84 0.60 -16.88
C VAL A 104 16.70 1.59 -16.79
N GLY A 105 15.76 1.58 -17.75
CA GLY A 105 14.55 2.40 -17.69
C GLY A 105 13.69 2.08 -16.46
N SER A 106 13.60 0.81 -16.06
CA SER A 106 12.90 0.41 -14.84
C SER A 106 13.60 0.93 -13.59
N LEU A 107 14.93 0.83 -13.51
CA LEU A 107 15.73 1.35 -12.39
C LEU A 107 15.65 2.87 -12.28
N ALA A 108 15.61 3.58 -13.41
CA ALA A 108 15.50 5.03 -13.47
C ALA A 108 14.07 5.54 -13.24
N GLY A 109 13.07 4.64 -13.18
CA GLY A 109 11.66 5.04 -13.10
C GLY A 109 11.20 5.79 -14.35
N ALA A 110 11.68 5.39 -15.53
CA ALA A 110 11.26 5.95 -16.80
C ALA A 110 9.84 5.46 -17.20
N PRO A 111 9.09 6.22 -18.02
CA PRO A 111 7.86 5.72 -18.63
C PRO A 111 8.10 4.49 -19.52
N PRO A 112 7.18 3.50 -19.58
CA PRO A 112 5.88 3.42 -18.90
C PRO A 112 5.94 2.81 -17.48
N ILE A 113 7.13 2.39 -17.00
CA ILE A 113 7.29 1.68 -15.72
C ILE A 113 6.82 2.54 -14.55
N ARG A 114 7.09 3.85 -14.60
CA ARG A 114 6.60 4.81 -13.60
C ARG A 114 5.07 4.79 -13.46
N GLN A 115 4.35 4.78 -14.59
CA GLN A 115 2.89 4.74 -14.60
C GLN A 115 2.40 3.44 -13.97
N LEU A 116 3.02 2.30 -14.30
CA LEU A 116 2.66 1.00 -13.76
C LEU A 116 2.84 0.94 -12.23
N VAL A 117 3.97 1.43 -11.73
CA VAL A 117 4.24 1.53 -10.29
C VAL A 117 3.26 2.47 -9.60
N SER A 118 2.96 3.61 -10.21
CA SER A 118 1.99 4.57 -9.65
C SER A 118 0.57 4.01 -9.58
N LEU A 119 0.16 3.21 -10.57
CA LEU A 119 -1.14 2.56 -10.61
C LEU A 119 -1.25 1.51 -9.50
N SER A 120 -0.22 0.67 -9.33
CA SER A 120 -0.18 -0.28 -8.20
C SER A 120 -0.25 0.46 -6.86
N GLY A 121 0.50 1.55 -6.71
CA GLY A 121 0.46 2.41 -5.53
C GLY A 121 -0.93 2.97 -5.25
N TYR A 122 -1.62 3.48 -6.28
CA TYR A 122 -2.97 4.01 -6.16
C TYR A 122 -3.99 2.95 -5.70
N ILE A 123 -3.95 1.74 -6.30
CA ILE A 123 -4.82 0.63 -5.91
C ILE A 123 -4.58 0.25 -4.43
N LYS A 124 -3.31 0.19 -4.01
CA LYS A 124 -2.93 -0.14 -2.63
C LYS A 124 -3.33 0.94 -1.63
N GLU A 125 -3.29 2.22 -2.02
CA GLU A 125 -3.76 3.34 -1.19
C GLU A 125 -5.27 3.31 -0.99
N ARG A 126 -6.04 2.99 -2.03
CA ARG A 126 -7.50 2.84 -1.89
C ARG A 126 -7.87 1.75 -0.89
N ALA A 127 -7.08 0.69 -0.80
CA ALA A 127 -7.26 -0.34 0.24
C ALA A 127 -6.98 0.21 1.65
N VAL A 128 -6.00 1.11 1.80
CA VAL A 128 -5.74 1.82 3.07
C VAL A 128 -6.97 2.64 3.48
N GLU A 129 -7.52 3.44 2.57
CA GLU A 129 -8.71 4.26 2.84
C GLU A 129 -9.94 3.43 3.20
N THR A 130 -10.07 2.23 2.60
CA THR A 130 -11.24 1.36 2.77
C THR A 130 -11.17 0.53 4.05
N TYR A 131 -10.00 -0.02 4.37
CA TYR A 131 -9.83 -0.94 5.50
C TYR A 131 -9.20 -0.30 6.73
N GLY A 132 -8.72 0.93 6.61
CA GLY A 132 -8.00 1.64 7.65
C GLY A 132 -6.57 1.15 7.83
N GLU A 133 -5.83 1.86 8.67
CA GLU A 133 -4.47 1.52 9.04
C GLU A 133 -4.39 1.02 10.49
N PRO A 134 -3.59 -0.03 10.76
CA PRO A 134 -3.32 -0.43 12.13
C PRO A 134 -2.58 0.70 12.87
N PRO A 135 -2.87 0.96 14.16
CA PRO A 135 -2.32 2.10 14.91
C PRO A 135 -0.79 2.05 15.08
N TYR A 136 -0.19 0.87 14.93
CA TYR A 136 1.25 0.68 14.88
C TYR A 136 1.56 -0.63 14.13
N THR A 137 2.85 -0.90 13.90
CA THR A 137 3.30 -2.09 13.18
C THR A 137 2.89 -3.37 13.90
N MET A 138 2.31 -4.34 13.18
CA MET A 138 1.84 -5.61 13.73
C MET A 138 0.88 -5.49 14.92
N ALA A 139 0.02 -4.46 14.93
CA ALA A 139 -0.98 -4.28 15.98
C ALA A 139 -1.93 -5.48 16.09
N GLU A 140 -2.17 -6.21 15.00
CA GLU A 140 -2.97 -7.45 14.99
C GLU A 140 -2.38 -8.55 15.88
N ASN A 141 -1.07 -8.56 16.08
CA ASN A 141 -0.36 -9.55 16.91
C ASN A 141 -0.21 -9.10 18.36
N SER A 142 -0.61 -7.88 18.68
CA SER A 142 -0.51 -7.35 20.05
C SER A 142 -1.69 -7.81 20.89
N THR A 143 -1.43 -8.05 22.17
CA THR A 143 -2.47 -8.38 23.14
C THR A 143 -3.40 -7.19 23.34
N LEU A 144 -4.64 -7.45 23.76
CA LEU A 144 -5.58 -6.36 24.09
C LEU A 144 -5.01 -5.47 25.21
N GLU A 145 -4.31 -6.06 26.17
CA GLU A 145 -3.63 -5.32 27.24
C GLU A 145 -2.50 -4.43 26.72
N ASP A 146 -1.62 -4.94 25.85
CA ASP A 146 -0.54 -4.14 25.26
C ASP A 146 -1.08 -3.01 24.39
N LEU A 147 -2.12 -3.30 23.60
CA LEU A 147 -2.81 -2.27 22.82
C LEU A 147 -3.38 -1.20 23.74
N ALA A 148 -4.11 -1.60 24.79
CA ALA A 148 -4.72 -0.67 25.73
C ALA A 148 -3.66 0.20 26.41
N ARG A 149 -2.57 -0.39 26.91
CA ARG A 149 -1.43 0.34 27.50
C ARG A 149 -0.81 1.35 26.54
N ARG A 150 -0.59 0.98 25.27
CA ARG A 150 -0.02 1.88 24.26
C ARG A 150 -0.95 3.02 23.88
N MET A 151 -2.27 2.77 23.91
CA MET A 151 -3.30 3.73 23.58
C MET A 151 -3.79 4.54 24.80
N GLY A 152 -3.21 4.33 25.99
CA GLY A 152 -3.63 5.01 27.22
C GLY A 152 -4.99 4.57 27.77
N MET A 153 -5.43 3.36 27.41
CA MET A 153 -6.68 2.74 27.88
C MET A 153 -6.40 1.72 28.99
N ASP A 154 -7.36 1.57 29.90
CA ASP A 154 -7.36 0.51 30.89
C ASP A 154 -7.80 -0.83 30.25
N GLY A 155 -7.03 -1.90 30.48
CA GLY A 155 -7.25 -3.20 29.84
C GLY A 155 -8.60 -3.84 30.21
N ASP A 156 -9.06 -3.65 31.44
CA ASP A 156 -10.36 -4.18 31.89
C ASP A 156 -11.51 -3.40 31.26
N LYS A 157 -11.37 -2.07 31.11
CA LYS A 157 -12.33 -1.26 30.35
C LYS A 157 -12.38 -1.68 28.88
N ALA A 158 -11.22 -1.91 28.25
CA ALA A 158 -11.16 -2.38 26.86
C ALA A 158 -11.93 -3.71 26.69
N LEU A 159 -11.74 -4.65 27.62
CA LEU A 159 -12.44 -5.94 27.61
C LEU A 159 -13.95 -5.78 27.80
N ALA A 160 -14.37 -4.91 28.72
CA ALA A 160 -15.79 -4.61 28.94
C ALA A 160 -16.44 -3.97 27.69
N LEU A 161 -15.72 -3.10 26.98
CA LEU A 161 -16.19 -2.46 25.75
C LEU A 161 -16.37 -3.46 24.60
N LEU A 162 -15.44 -4.40 24.43
CA LEU A 162 -15.59 -5.46 23.44
C LEU A 162 -16.84 -6.31 23.74
N ARG A 163 -17.06 -6.67 25.00
CA ARG A 163 -18.25 -7.42 25.42
C ARG A 163 -19.54 -6.64 25.17
N LEU A 164 -19.54 -5.33 25.42
CA LEU A 164 -20.67 -4.44 25.13
C LEU A 164 -21.00 -4.41 23.63
N LYS A 165 -19.99 -4.49 22.78
CA LYS A 165 -20.13 -4.56 21.31
C LYS A 165 -20.36 -6.00 20.80
N ASN A 166 -20.69 -6.93 21.69
CA ASN A 166 -20.95 -8.33 21.38
C ASN A 166 -19.73 -9.07 20.77
N ILE A 167 -18.52 -8.58 21.04
CA ILE A 167 -17.26 -9.24 20.69
C ILE A 167 -16.83 -10.08 21.88
N LYS A 168 -16.75 -11.39 21.68
CA LYS A 168 -16.29 -12.37 22.66
C LYS A 168 -14.79 -12.21 22.88
N ALA A 169 -14.41 -11.79 24.07
CA ALA A 169 -13.02 -11.79 24.53
C ALA A 169 -12.98 -12.40 25.95
N GLU A 170 -12.30 -13.53 26.06
CA GLU A 170 -12.19 -14.29 27.32
C GLU A 170 -11.32 -13.55 28.33
N ASN A 171 -10.19 -13.01 27.87
CA ASN A 171 -9.22 -12.28 28.67
C ASN A 171 -8.47 -11.23 27.81
N ALA A 172 -7.76 -10.33 28.47
CA ALA A 172 -6.99 -9.26 27.82
C ALA A 172 -5.62 -9.71 27.27
N SER A 173 -5.18 -10.95 27.55
CA SER A 173 -3.94 -11.51 27.02
C SER A 173 -4.09 -12.09 25.62
N LEU A 174 -5.32 -12.26 25.12
CA LEU A 174 -5.55 -12.59 23.72
C LEU A 174 -5.11 -11.46 22.80
N THR A 175 -4.52 -11.85 21.67
CA THR A 175 -4.17 -10.92 20.58
C THR A 175 -5.40 -10.44 19.83
N LEU A 176 -5.30 -9.27 19.19
CA LEU A 176 -6.37 -8.77 18.34
C LEU A 176 -6.73 -9.76 17.24
N ALA A 177 -5.75 -10.44 16.64
CA ALA A 177 -5.97 -11.47 15.63
C ALA A 177 -6.74 -12.69 16.19
N GLN A 178 -6.47 -13.11 17.43
CA GLN A 178 -7.20 -14.22 18.06
C GLN A 178 -8.64 -13.83 18.38
N ILE A 179 -8.84 -12.65 18.98
CA ILE A 179 -10.18 -12.11 19.28
C ILE A 179 -10.97 -11.97 17.97
N ALA A 180 -10.36 -11.43 16.92
CA ALA A 180 -10.95 -11.28 15.60
C ALA A 180 -11.42 -12.62 15.02
N ARG A 181 -10.56 -13.65 15.05
CA ARG A 181 -10.89 -15.00 14.58
C ARG A 181 -12.03 -15.65 15.35
N GLN A 182 -12.05 -15.53 16.68
CA GLN A 182 -13.13 -16.08 17.52
C GLN A 182 -14.50 -15.46 17.21
N ASN A 183 -14.51 -14.24 16.67
CA ASN A 183 -15.72 -13.48 16.39
C ASN A 183 -16.05 -13.36 14.89
N GLY A 184 -15.24 -13.96 14.01
CA GLY A 184 -15.44 -13.85 12.56
C GLY A 184 -15.31 -12.43 12.00
N VAL A 185 -14.57 -11.55 12.71
CA VAL A 185 -14.31 -10.16 12.29
C VAL A 185 -12.84 -9.97 11.93
N ALA A 186 -12.49 -8.85 11.30
CA ALA A 186 -11.10 -8.48 11.07
C ALA A 186 -10.46 -7.85 12.33
N PRO A 187 -9.13 -7.96 12.51
CA PRO A 187 -8.42 -7.27 13.61
C PRO A 187 -8.74 -5.77 13.69
N GLY A 188 -8.86 -5.10 12.54
CA GLY A 188 -9.27 -3.70 12.48
C GLY A 188 -10.68 -3.44 12.99
N GLY A 189 -11.61 -4.38 12.82
CA GLY A 189 -12.96 -4.28 13.38
C GLY A 189 -12.97 -4.35 14.91
N VAL A 190 -12.07 -5.15 15.50
CA VAL A 190 -11.89 -5.21 16.96
C VAL A 190 -11.38 -3.87 17.48
N PHE A 191 -10.41 -3.26 16.78
CA PHE A 191 -9.89 -1.95 17.14
C PHE A 191 -10.92 -0.83 16.97
N GLU A 192 -11.69 -0.84 15.89
CA GLU A 192 -12.73 0.17 15.65
C GLU A 192 -13.81 0.14 16.74
N ALA A 193 -14.15 -1.05 17.23
CA ALA A 193 -15.07 -1.21 18.36
C ALA A 193 -14.54 -0.57 19.66
N LEU A 194 -13.21 -0.52 19.84
CA LEU A 194 -12.55 0.17 20.96
C LEU A 194 -12.46 1.69 20.72
N LYS A 195 -12.23 2.12 19.48
CA LYS A 195 -12.04 3.53 19.11
C LYS A 195 -13.30 4.37 19.32
N MET A 196 -14.50 3.82 19.10
CA MET A 196 -15.76 4.54 19.28
C MET A 196 -16.05 5.03 20.72
N VAL A 197 -15.23 4.67 21.70
CA VAL A 197 -15.35 5.15 23.10
C VAL A 197 -14.18 6.03 23.53
N MET A 198 -13.15 6.21 22.69
CA MET A 198 -12.11 7.23 22.91
C MET A 198 -12.65 8.66 22.82
N GLU A 199 -13.83 8.87 22.20
CA GLU A 199 -14.62 10.10 22.31
C GLU A 199 -15.80 9.79 23.26
N PRO A 200 -15.75 10.17 24.55
CA PRO A 200 -15.58 11.55 25.00
C PRO A 200 -14.66 11.68 26.22
N SER A 201 -13.45 12.20 26.03
CA SER A 201 -12.74 13.00 27.04
C SER A 201 -11.62 13.72 26.33
N GLY A 202 -11.80 15.03 26.13
CA GLY A 202 -10.83 15.94 25.55
C GLY A 202 -9.55 16.03 26.38
N GLY A 203 -8.70 15.02 26.26
CA GLY A 203 -7.29 15.14 26.51
C GLY A 203 -6.61 15.37 25.17
N THR A 204 -6.53 16.63 24.74
CA THR A 204 -5.42 17.05 23.87
C THR A 204 -4.14 16.67 24.59
N GLN A 205 -3.60 15.49 24.31
CA GLN A 205 -2.22 15.22 24.64
C GLN A 205 -1.41 16.15 23.74
N ASN A 206 -1.03 17.32 24.29
CA ASN A 206 -0.08 18.20 23.65
C ASN A 206 1.22 17.41 23.44
N GLY A 207 1.56 17.11 22.20
CA GLY A 207 2.80 16.43 21.84
C GLY A 207 2.63 15.18 20.98
N LEU A 208 3.74 14.75 20.40
CA LEU A 208 3.81 13.54 19.58
C LEU A 208 3.64 12.29 20.48
N PRO A 209 2.89 11.27 20.04
CA PRO A 209 2.79 9.99 20.73
C PRO A 209 4.16 9.34 21.01
N LYS A 210 4.18 8.36 21.94
CA LYS A 210 5.42 7.63 22.24
C LYS A 210 5.86 6.71 21.09
N ASP A 211 4.91 6.20 20.32
CA ASP A 211 5.19 5.42 19.12
C ASP A 211 4.74 6.24 17.90
N PRO A 212 5.56 6.34 16.83
CA PRO A 212 5.18 7.09 15.64
C PRO A 212 3.90 6.52 15.04
N PRO A 213 2.87 7.36 14.82
CA PRO A 213 1.69 6.95 14.08
C PRO A 213 2.08 6.38 12.70
N PRO A 214 1.33 5.40 12.20
CA PRO A 214 1.57 4.84 10.88
C PRO A 214 1.35 5.92 9.82
N GLY A 215 2.07 5.83 8.70
CA GLY A 215 1.92 6.79 7.61
C GLY A 215 2.52 8.18 7.89
N LEU A 216 2.96 8.48 9.12
CA LEU A 216 3.55 9.77 9.49
C LEU A 216 4.76 10.14 8.61
N GLY A 217 5.54 9.16 8.19
CA GLY A 217 6.65 9.34 7.24
C GLY A 217 6.22 9.96 5.90
N ARG A 218 4.99 9.75 5.44
CA ARG A 218 4.47 10.24 4.16
C ARG A 218 3.81 11.62 4.28
N ARG A 219 3.64 12.13 5.50
CA ARG A 219 2.96 13.39 5.81
C ARG A 219 3.95 14.54 5.87
N ARG A 220 3.49 15.75 5.54
CA ARG A 220 4.30 16.97 5.62
C ARG A 220 4.53 17.37 7.07
N LEU A 221 5.68 17.98 7.35
CA LEU A 221 5.98 18.52 8.67
C LEU A 221 4.94 19.57 9.10
N SER A 222 4.45 20.40 8.17
CA SER A 222 3.36 21.35 8.43
C SER A 222 2.12 20.66 9.01
N ASP A 223 1.65 19.61 8.35
CA ASP A 223 0.40 18.91 8.69
C ASP A 223 0.55 18.15 10.01
N ILE A 224 1.76 17.65 10.30
CA ILE A 224 2.10 17.04 11.59
C ILE A 224 2.10 18.10 12.69
N CYS A 225 2.68 19.28 12.45
CA CYS A 225 2.70 20.34 13.46
C CYS A 225 1.29 20.83 13.79
N GLU A 226 0.43 20.98 12.77
CA GLU A 226 -0.96 21.39 12.93
C GLU A 226 -1.79 20.34 13.68
N GLU A 227 -1.65 19.05 13.34
CA GLU A 227 -2.42 17.97 13.96
C GLU A 227 -2.05 17.75 15.44
N TYR A 228 -0.76 17.83 15.79
CA TYR A 228 -0.28 17.57 17.15
C TYR A 228 -0.12 18.86 17.98
N GLY A 229 -0.55 20.01 17.46
CA GLY A 229 -0.46 21.30 18.14
C GLY A 229 0.97 21.76 18.44
N LEU A 230 1.94 21.38 17.59
CA LEU A 230 3.32 21.84 17.71
C LEU A 230 3.49 23.22 17.05
N ASP A 231 4.25 24.11 17.70
CA ASP A 231 4.70 25.33 17.04
C ASP A 231 5.69 24.99 15.91
N GLN A 232 5.31 25.37 14.69
CA GLN A 232 6.09 25.13 13.49
C GLN A 232 7.47 25.81 13.56
N ALA A 233 7.56 27.01 14.14
CA ALA A 233 8.84 27.72 14.27
C ALA A 233 9.76 27.01 15.27
N ALA A 234 9.22 26.64 16.44
CA ALA A 234 9.95 25.87 17.44
C ALA A 234 10.40 24.49 16.93
N THR A 235 9.55 23.82 16.14
CA THR A 235 9.85 22.50 15.56
C THR A 235 11.00 22.58 14.56
N MET A 236 11.00 23.59 13.70
CA MET A 236 12.07 23.83 12.74
C MET A 236 13.39 24.19 13.42
N ALA A 237 13.35 25.03 14.46
CA ALA A 237 14.52 25.35 15.26
C ALA A 237 15.09 24.11 15.97
N ARG A 238 14.23 23.21 16.46
CA ARG A 238 14.62 21.95 17.10
C ARG A 238 15.31 21.00 16.11
N LEU A 239 14.74 20.82 14.92
CA LEU A 239 15.34 19.99 13.88
C LEU A 239 16.69 20.55 13.43
N GLN A 240 16.79 21.87 13.28
CA GLN A 240 18.06 22.53 12.96
C GLN A 240 19.10 22.38 14.07
N ALA A 241 18.69 22.48 15.35
CA ALA A 241 19.56 22.23 16.50
C ALA A 241 20.03 20.76 16.57
N ALA A 242 19.23 19.83 16.08
CA ALA A 242 19.60 18.42 15.91
C ALA A 242 20.49 18.16 14.67
N GLY A 243 20.88 19.21 13.94
CA GLY A 243 21.70 19.10 12.73
C GLY A 243 20.93 18.63 11.48
N LEU A 244 19.60 18.61 11.53
CA LEU A 244 18.74 18.15 10.44
C LEU A 244 18.26 19.32 9.59
N LYS A 245 18.51 19.25 8.28
CA LYS A 245 17.89 20.14 7.28
C LYS A 245 16.43 19.76 7.12
N ALA A 246 15.53 20.64 7.53
CA ALA A 246 14.10 20.45 7.38
C ALA A 246 13.47 21.63 6.62
N GLN A 247 12.33 21.39 5.98
CA GLN A 247 11.44 22.41 5.45
C GLN A 247 9.99 22.05 5.82
N PRO A 248 9.11 23.03 6.07
CA PRO A 248 7.71 22.75 6.43
C PRO A 248 6.95 21.91 5.39
N SER A 249 7.29 22.09 4.11
CA SER A 249 6.64 21.42 2.98
C SER A 249 7.15 19.98 2.77
N TRP A 250 8.28 19.59 3.38
CA TRP A 250 8.85 18.27 3.19
C TRP A 250 8.09 17.23 3.99
N THR A 251 7.99 16.02 3.44
CA THR A 251 7.51 14.89 4.24
C THR A 251 8.55 14.51 5.28
N LEU A 252 8.12 13.88 6.37
CA LEU A 252 9.04 13.39 7.39
C LEU A 252 10.07 12.39 6.81
N SER A 253 9.70 11.64 5.78
CA SER A 253 10.63 10.78 5.03
C SER A 253 11.60 11.57 4.14
N ASP A 254 11.21 12.70 3.58
CA ASP A 254 12.09 13.52 2.75
C ASP A 254 13.14 14.27 3.60
N VAL A 255 12.76 14.68 4.81
CA VAL A 255 13.71 15.16 5.83
C VAL A 255 14.70 14.05 6.19
N ALA A 256 14.23 12.82 6.36
CA ALA A 256 15.11 11.69 6.67
C ALA A 256 16.11 11.41 5.54
N LYS A 257 15.63 11.33 4.29
CA LYS A 257 16.45 11.11 3.10
C LYS A 257 17.49 12.20 2.88
N SER A 258 17.09 13.47 3.00
CA SER A 258 18.00 14.61 2.77
C SER A 258 19.12 14.72 3.81
N ASN A 259 18.93 14.12 4.99
CA ASN A 259 19.91 14.09 6.07
C ASN A 259 20.61 12.74 6.24
N ASN A 260 20.32 11.75 5.38
CA ASN A 260 20.83 10.37 5.49
C ASN A 260 20.54 9.71 6.86
N VAL A 261 19.39 10.04 7.46
CA VAL A 261 18.93 9.44 8.71
C VAL A 261 17.67 8.61 8.47
N LEU A 262 17.35 7.72 9.40
CA LEU A 262 16.10 6.97 9.37
C LEU A 262 14.91 7.89 9.73
N PRO A 263 13.72 7.71 9.15
CA PRO A 263 12.54 8.50 9.51
C PRO A 263 12.22 8.49 11.01
N ILE A 264 12.52 7.38 11.70
CA ILE A 264 12.36 7.29 13.15
C ILE A 264 13.26 8.27 13.92
N ALA A 265 14.49 8.52 13.45
CA ALA A 265 15.40 9.46 14.09
C ALA A 265 14.89 10.90 13.97
N VAL A 266 14.24 11.23 12.84
CA VAL A 266 13.56 12.53 12.67
C VAL A 266 12.39 12.63 13.65
N TYR A 267 11.61 11.57 13.83
CA TYR A 267 10.51 11.52 14.79
C TYR A 267 10.98 11.67 16.24
N GLU A 268 12.09 11.01 16.60
CA GLU A 268 12.70 11.15 17.92
C GLU A 268 13.23 12.56 18.16
N ALA A 269 13.87 13.17 17.16
CA ALA A 269 14.31 14.56 17.22
C ALA A 269 13.14 15.54 17.38
N LEU A 270 11.97 15.25 16.77
CA LEU A 270 10.75 16.02 17.00
C LEU A 270 10.25 15.90 18.44
N ARG A 271 10.34 14.70 19.04
CA ARG A 271 9.86 14.43 20.39
C ARG A 271 10.80 14.92 21.50
N ALA A 272 12.11 14.99 21.24
CA ALA A 272 13.10 15.37 22.25
C ALA A 272 12.92 16.84 22.70
N GLU A 273 12.45 17.07 23.92
CA GLU A 273 12.30 18.40 24.52
C GLU A 273 13.63 19.06 24.94
N LYS A 274 14.77 18.36 24.78
CA LYS A 274 16.11 18.88 25.07
C LYS A 274 17.09 18.47 23.97
N PRO A 275 18.05 19.33 23.59
CA PRO A 275 19.10 18.96 22.64
C PRO A 275 19.97 17.87 23.27
N GLN A 276 19.72 16.62 22.86
CA GLN A 276 20.65 15.54 23.11
C GLN A 276 21.73 15.65 22.04
N THR A 277 22.93 15.97 22.49
CA THR A 277 24.18 15.84 21.74
C THR A 277 24.16 14.58 20.91
N ALA A 278 24.36 14.76 19.60
CA ALA A 278 24.47 13.69 18.63
C ALA A 278 25.36 12.56 19.17
N VAL A 279 24.79 11.37 19.28
CA VAL A 279 25.60 10.15 19.26
C VAL A 279 25.99 9.98 17.80
N THR A 280 27.11 10.60 17.43
CA THR A 280 27.84 10.26 16.21
C THR A 280 28.19 8.78 16.30
N VAL A 281 27.49 7.94 15.54
CA VAL A 281 28.02 6.62 15.22
C VAL A 281 29.14 6.88 14.22
N GLU A 282 30.32 7.17 14.77
CA GLU A 282 31.55 7.14 14.02
C GLU A 282 31.78 5.69 13.62
N VAL A 283 31.62 5.42 12.32
CA VAL A 283 32.05 4.19 11.70
C VAL A 283 33.57 4.14 11.86
N ALA A 284 34.02 3.42 12.88
CA ALA A 284 35.43 3.13 13.08
C ALA A 284 35.99 2.47 11.81
N PRO A 285 37.13 2.95 11.27
CA PRO A 285 37.75 2.35 10.10
C PRO A 285 38.25 0.95 10.42
N ALA A 286 38.19 0.08 9.40
CA ALA A 286 38.65 -1.30 9.44
C ALA A 286 39.99 -1.47 10.18
N PRO A 287 40.15 -2.46 11.07
CA PRO A 287 41.45 -2.76 11.62
C PRO A 287 42.35 -3.35 10.54
N ALA A 288 43.54 -2.77 10.45
CA ALA A 288 44.65 -3.19 9.63
C ALA A 288 45.07 -4.64 9.87
N GLU A 289 45.66 -5.22 8.83
CA GLU A 289 46.31 -6.53 8.80
C GLU A 289 47.27 -6.74 9.99
N SER A 290 47.10 -7.86 10.68
CA SER A 290 48.07 -8.40 11.63
C SER A 290 48.67 -9.70 11.08
N SER A 291 49.97 -9.69 10.84
CA SER A 291 50.80 -10.85 10.45
C SER A 291 50.83 -11.94 11.56
N PRO A 292 51.26 -13.18 11.25
CA PRO A 292 50.81 -14.40 11.93
C PRO A 292 51.57 -14.71 13.22
N GLN A 293 50.83 -15.23 14.21
CA GLN A 293 51.35 -15.67 15.52
C GLN A 293 51.63 -17.20 15.50
N PRO A 294 52.71 -17.71 16.15
CA PRO A 294 53.10 -19.13 16.09
C PRO A 294 52.15 -20.05 16.89
N PRO A 295 52.08 -21.37 16.58
CA PRO A 295 51.12 -22.28 17.20
C PRO A 295 51.51 -22.60 18.65
N ALA A 296 50.51 -22.57 19.54
CA ALA A 296 50.63 -23.02 20.93
C ALA A 296 50.58 -24.57 21.03
N PRO A 297 51.29 -25.18 22.01
CA PRO A 297 51.43 -26.64 22.14
C PRO A 297 50.14 -27.32 22.67
N PRO A 298 49.95 -28.63 22.38
CA PRO A 298 48.73 -29.35 22.73
C PRO A 298 48.68 -29.73 24.22
N ALA A 299 47.48 -29.64 24.82
CA ALA A 299 47.19 -30.12 26.17
C ALA A 299 46.86 -31.64 26.18
N PRO A 300 47.02 -32.33 27.33
CA PRO A 300 47.14 -33.79 27.40
C PRO A 300 45.83 -34.56 27.19
N GLN A 301 45.94 -35.72 26.54
CA GLN A 301 44.86 -36.70 26.34
C GLN A 301 44.56 -37.50 27.63
N GLN A 302 43.27 -37.65 27.95
CA GLN A 302 42.78 -38.69 28.88
C GLN A 302 42.03 -39.80 28.10
N PRO A 303 42.08 -41.06 28.58
CA PRO A 303 41.87 -42.25 27.76
C PRO A 303 40.41 -42.65 27.52
N ALA A 304 40.24 -43.40 26.43
CA ALA A 304 38.97 -43.85 25.83
C ALA A 304 38.19 -44.90 26.66
N ALA A 305 36.86 -44.86 26.51
CA ALA A 305 35.91 -45.91 26.84
C ALA A 305 34.95 -46.13 25.64
N PRO A 306 34.34 -47.32 25.50
CA PRO A 306 34.18 -47.98 24.20
C PRO A 306 32.96 -47.57 23.37
N THR A 307 33.10 -47.82 22.06
CA THR A 307 32.13 -47.68 20.97
C THR A 307 30.83 -48.46 21.18
N HIS A 308 29.69 -47.80 20.99
CA HIS A 308 28.41 -48.44 20.69
C HIS A 308 27.83 -47.91 19.36
N ALA A 309 27.40 -48.84 18.53
CA ALA A 309 26.94 -48.68 17.17
C ALA A 309 25.57 -47.98 17.04
N ALA A 310 25.33 -47.42 15.85
CA ALA A 310 24.11 -46.75 15.44
C ALA A 310 22.85 -47.65 15.52
N PRO A 311 21.69 -47.12 15.95
CA PRO A 311 20.43 -47.86 15.89
C PRO A 311 19.72 -47.69 14.53
N GLN A 312 19.35 -48.82 13.95
CA GLN A 312 18.45 -48.99 12.81
C GLN A 312 16.99 -48.60 13.18
N PRO A 313 16.15 -48.19 12.22
CA PRO A 313 14.73 -47.91 12.45
C PRO A 313 13.91 -49.20 12.54
N ALA A 314 13.03 -49.28 13.55
CA ALA A 314 12.11 -50.40 13.82
C ALA A 314 10.64 -50.07 13.41
N PRO A 315 9.77 -51.08 13.21
CA PRO A 315 8.61 -51.02 12.32
C PRO A 315 7.31 -50.54 12.97
N VAL A 316 6.40 -50.03 12.12
CA VAL A 316 5.06 -49.53 12.45
C VAL A 316 4.06 -50.69 12.62
N ALA A 317 3.30 -50.69 13.70
CA ALA A 317 2.15 -51.58 13.95
C ALA A 317 0.83 -50.76 14.09
N PRO A 318 -0.34 -51.35 13.78
CA PRO A 318 -1.55 -50.62 13.40
C PRO A 318 -2.46 -50.19 14.56
N ALA A 319 -3.22 -49.12 14.35
CA ALA A 319 -4.20 -48.56 15.29
C ALA A 319 -5.59 -49.20 15.16
N GLN A 320 -6.28 -49.36 16.30
CA GLN A 320 -7.70 -49.73 16.42
C GLN A 320 -8.56 -48.52 16.90
N PRO A 321 -9.91 -48.56 16.71
CA PRO A 321 -10.72 -47.36 16.45
C PRO A 321 -11.59 -46.87 17.62
N GLY A 322 -12.06 -45.61 17.51
CA GLY A 322 -13.08 -44.96 18.35
C GLY A 322 -13.81 -43.84 17.57
N PRO A 323 -14.99 -43.34 18.03
CA PRO A 323 -16.26 -43.63 17.35
C PRO A 323 -16.93 -42.45 16.61
N GLY A 324 -17.82 -42.80 15.67
CA GLY A 324 -19.09 -42.07 15.42
C GLY A 324 -19.15 -41.07 14.26
N GLN A 325 -19.35 -41.57 13.03
CA GLN A 325 -19.86 -40.77 11.90
C GLN A 325 -21.40 -40.86 11.85
N PRO A 326 -22.13 -39.77 11.55
CA PRO A 326 -23.50 -39.85 11.06
C PRO A 326 -23.53 -40.32 9.60
N ALA A 327 -24.53 -41.15 9.30
CA ALA A 327 -24.72 -41.89 8.06
C ALA A 327 -24.97 -41.02 6.80
N ALA A 328 -24.50 -41.53 5.67
CA ALA A 328 -24.76 -41.04 4.33
C ALA A 328 -26.21 -41.31 3.88
N LEU A 329 -26.83 -40.33 3.22
CA LEU A 329 -28.09 -40.48 2.48
C LEU A 329 -27.80 -40.90 1.02
N PRO A 330 -28.65 -41.73 0.39
CA PRO A 330 -28.40 -42.31 -0.93
C PRO A 330 -28.72 -41.37 -2.10
N ALA A 331 -28.02 -41.62 -3.22
CA ALA A 331 -28.11 -40.90 -4.48
C ALA A 331 -29.47 -41.10 -5.20
N ALA A 332 -29.95 -40.02 -5.84
CA ALA A 332 -31.07 -40.05 -6.78
C ALA A 332 -30.55 -39.97 -8.25
N PRO A 333 -31.23 -40.60 -9.22
CA PRO A 333 -30.72 -40.80 -10.58
C PRO A 333 -30.97 -39.62 -11.52
N VAL A 334 -30.04 -39.42 -12.46
CA VAL A 334 -30.10 -38.42 -13.55
C VAL A 334 -30.72 -39.08 -14.80
N PRO A 335 -31.79 -38.53 -15.40
CA PRO A 335 -32.27 -38.98 -16.71
C PRO A 335 -31.51 -38.30 -17.86
N GLY A 336 -31.16 -39.07 -18.90
CA GLY A 336 -30.31 -38.65 -20.02
C GLY A 336 -31.00 -38.22 -21.32
N LEU A 337 -30.21 -38.35 -22.40
CA LEU A 337 -30.39 -38.09 -23.86
C LEU A 337 -29.93 -36.71 -24.40
N PRO A 338 -29.48 -36.62 -25.69
CA PRO A 338 -28.62 -37.50 -26.51
C PRO A 338 -27.56 -36.65 -27.33
N PRO A 339 -26.82 -37.19 -28.35
CA PRO A 339 -25.48 -36.69 -28.72
C PRO A 339 -25.41 -35.67 -29.88
N ALA A 340 -24.18 -35.21 -30.12
CA ALA A 340 -23.74 -34.07 -30.93
C ALA A 340 -23.67 -34.29 -32.47
N GLN A 341 -23.57 -33.13 -33.16
CA GLN A 341 -22.96 -32.80 -34.48
C GLN A 341 -23.93 -32.41 -35.63
N PRO A 342 -23.50 -31.68 -36.69
CA PRO A 342 -22.34 -30.77 -36.87
C PRO A 342 -22.72 -29.38 -37.47
N ALA A 343 -21.72 -28.50 -37.66
CA ALA A 343 -21.82 -27.19 -38.32
C ALA A 343 -22.15 -27.27 -39.83
N PRO A 344 -22.61 -26.14 -40.43
CA PRO A 344 -21.96 -25.72 -41.68
C PRO A 344 -21.74 -24.18 -41.83
N HIS A 345 -20.60 -23.89 -42.45
CA HIS A 345 -20.28 -22.89 -43.49
C HIS A 345 -20.47 -21.36 -43.34
N GLN A 346 -19.39 -20.68 -43.74
CA GLN A 346 -19.19 -19.26 -44.03
C GLN A 346 -20.13 -18.71 -45.11
N ALA A 347 -20.45 -17.41 -45.06
CA ALA A 347 -20.11 -16.41 -46.10
C ALA A 347 -20.78 -15.04 -45.82
N GLY A 348 -20.07 -13.95 -46.14
CA GLY A 348 -20.71 -12.71 -46.63
C GLY A 348 -20.58 -11.45 -45.78
N VAL A 349 -19.57 -10.64 -46.10
CA VAL A 349 -19.52 -9.17 -45.86
C VAL A 349 -20.35 -8.50 -46.97
N PRO A 350 -21.17 -7.47 -46.69
CA PRO A 350 -20.71 -6.09 -46.96
C PRO A 350 -21.18 -5.02 -45.95
N VAL A 351 -20.39 -3.95 -45.87
CA VAL A 351 -20.56 -2.63 -45.23
C VAL A 351 -20.54 -1.59 -46.39
N PRO A 352 -20.98 -0.30 -46.32
CA PRO A 352 -21.61 0.50 -45.25
C PRO A 352 -22.86 1.33 -45.68
N ALA A 353 -23.58 1.92 -44.71
CA ALA A 353 -24.16 3.27 -44.78
C ALA A 353 -24.49 3.74 -43.34
N ALA A 354 -23.81 4.78 -42.84
CA ALA A 354 -24.24 6.19 -42.78
C ALA A 354 -24.73 6.60 -41.37
N GLN A 355 -23.90 7.39 -40.68
CA GLN A 355 -24.24 8.15 -39.47
C GLN A 355 -24.73 9.56 -39.85
N PRO A 356 -25.68 10.17 -39.11
CA PRO A 356 -25.85 11.62 -39.05
C PRO A 356 -24.97 12.21 -37.94
N GLY A 357 -24.44 13.41 -38.20
CA GLY A 357 -23.35 14.00 -37.44
C GLY A 357 -23.72 15.02 -36.37
N TYR A 358 -22.66 15.62 -35.82
CA TYR A 358 -22.64 16.87 -35.07
C TYR A 358 -21.30 17.57 -35.32
N GLY A 359 -21.34 18.91 -35.42
CA GLY A 359 -20.36 19.77 -36.07
C GLY A 359 -19.01 20.01 -35.35
N PRO A 360 -18.13 20.82 -35.97
CA PRO A 360 -16.71 20.88 -35.64
C PRO A 360 -16.38 21.79 -34.44
N LEU A 361 -15.42 21.34 -33.64
CA LEU A 361 -14.78 22.11 -32.56
C LEU A 361 -13.65 23.02 -33.12
N PRO A 362 -13.30 24.13 -32.46
CA PRO A 362 -12.31 25.07 -32.95
C PRO A 362 -10.87 24.58 -32.76
N VAL A 363 -10.03 24.95 -33.73
CA VAL A 363 -8.59 24.67 -33.83
C VAL A 363 -7.79 25.49 -32.79
N ALA A 364 -6.89 24.84 -32.05
CA ALA A 364 -5.90 25.48 -31.20
C ALA A 364 -4.70 26.00 -32.02
N PRO A 365 -4.18 27.21 -31.77
CA PRO A 365 -3.01 27.72 -32.48
C PRO A 365 -1.69 27.10 -31.97
N GLN A 366 -0.84 26.74 -32.93
CA GLN A 366 0.49 26.13 -32.74
C GLN A 366 1.48 27.12 -32.11
N ALA A 367 2.27 26.63 -31.15
CA ALA A 367 3.38 27.37 -30.56
C ALA A 367 4.64 27.31 -31.46
N GLN A 368 5.19 28.46 -31.81
CA GLN A 368 6.50 28.62 -32.47
C GLN A 368 7.63 28.64 -31.41
N PRO A 369 8.84 28.15 -31.73
CA PRO A 369 9.98 28.15 -30.80
C PRO A 369 10.72 29.51 -30.80
N ALA A 370 11.03 30.03 -29.61
CA ALA A 370 11.79 31.27 -29.41
C ALA A 370 13.31 31.01 -29.29
N LEU A 371 14.10 31.81 -30.01
CA LEU A 371 15.56 31.95 -29.90
C LEU A 371 15.92 33.03 -28.84
N PRO A 372 17.14 33.00 -28.24
CA PRO A 372 17.48 33.77 -27.04
C PRO A 372 18.20 35.10 -27.33
N GLY A 373 17.97 36.12 -26.49
CA GLY A 373 18.86 37.28 -26.39
C GLY A 373 18.29 38.57 -25.76
N GLN A 374 18.55 38.76 -24.45
CA GLN A 374 18.96 40.03 -23.78
C GLN A 374 17.92 41.20 -23.68
N PRO A 375 18.10 42.20 -22.78
CA PRO A 375 17.56 42.18 -21.42
C PRO A 375 16.68 43.40 -21.06
N GLY A 376 15.93 43.27 -19.95
CA GLY A 376 15.58 44.40 -19.09
C GLY A 376 14.26 45.11 -19.37
N TYR A 377 13.20 44.70 -18.67
CA TYR A 377 12.21 45.63 -18.11
C TYR A 377 11.74 45.12 -16.75
N THR A 378 11.91 45.96 -15.74
CA THR A 378 11.45 45.83 -14.36
C THR A 378 9.96 45.53 -14.29
N GLN A 379 9.57 44.44 -13.64
CA GLN A 379 8.16 44.19 -13.29
C GLN A 379 7.71 45.19 -12.22
N ALA A 380 6.70 45.99 -12.55
CA ALA A 380 5.91 46.72 -11.57
C ALA A 380 5.12 45.73 -10.69
N PRO A 381 4.97 45.99 -9.38
CA PRO A 381 4.25 45.09 -8.48
C PRO A 381 2.78 45.02 -8.87
N ALA A 382 2.28 43.80 -9.08
CA ALA A 382 0.87 43.53 -9.34
C ALA A 382 0.02 44.02 -8.16
N ALA A 383 -1.03 44.79 -8.48
CA ALA A 383 -2.00 45.28 -7.51
C ALA A 383 -2.70 44.10 -6.80
N ALA A 384 -2.79 44.18 -5.47
CA ALA A 384 -3.50 43.23 -4.64
C ALA A 384 -4.99 43.22 -4.99
N VAL A 385 -5.52 42.06 -5.39
CA VAL A 385 -6.95 41.81 -5.49
C VAL A 385 -7.51 41.70 -4.06
N PRO A 386 -8.56 42.44 -3.67
CA PRO A 386 -9.15 42.30 -2.35
C PRO A 386 -9.82 40.92 -2.20
N SER A 387 -9.60 40.26 -1.06
CA SER A 387 -10.26 39.00 -0.69
C SER A 387 -11.79 39.14 -0.75
N PRO A 388 -12.53 38.21 -1.39
CA PRO A 388 -13.98 38.27 -1.43
C PRO A 388 -14.55 38.04 -0.02
N GLN A 389 -15.20 39.06 0.53
CA GLN A 389 -15.97 38.94 1.77
C GLN A 389 -17.17 38.02 1.54
N ALA A 390 -17.55 37.23 2.56
CA ALA A 390 -18.67 36.30 2.49
C ALA A 390 -19.95 36.99 1.98
N PRO A 391 -20.70 36.36 1.06
CA PRO A 391 -21.81 37.01 0.37
C PRO A 391 -22.99 37.16 1.33
N VAL A 392 -23.58 38.36 1.38
CA VAL A 392 -24.79 38.66 2.16
C VAL A 392 -26.06 38.32 1.38
N THR A 393 -25.95 38.25 0.05
CA THR A 393 -27.02 37.87 -0.88
C THR A 393 -26.72 36.52 -1.53
N PRO A 394 -27.72 35.66 -1.75
CA PRO A 394 -27.49 34.34 -2.34
C PRO A 394 -26.92 34.45 -3.76
N PRO A 395 -25.81 33.75 -4.08
CA PRO A 395 -25.26 33.74 -5.41
C PRO A 395 -26.20 33.03 -6.40
N PRO A 396 -26.17 33.39 -7.70
CA PRO A 396 -26.99 32.74 -8.72
C PRO A 396 -26.65 31.25 -8.79
N GLY A 397 -27.67 30.40 -8.70
CA GLY A 397 -27.50 28.95 -8.74
C GLY A 397 -27.03 28.31 -7.42
N LEU A 398 -27.13 29.02 -6.28
CA LEU A 398 -26.77 28.52 -4.94
C LEU A 398 -27.26 27.09 -4.69
N GLU A 399 -28.51 26.79 -5.05
CA GLU A 399 -29.16 25.48 -4.88
C GLU A 399 -28.31 24.32 -5.42
N LYS A 400 -27.71 24.49 -6.61
CA LYS A 400 -26.90 23.47 -7.29
C LYS A 400 -25.42 23.51 -6.93
N MET A 401 -25.01 24.50 -6.13
CA MET A 401 -23.62 24.66 -5.74
C MET A 401 -23.28 23.67 -4.63
N MET A 402 -22.13 22.99 -4.72
CA MET A 402 -21.62 22.17 -3.62
C MET A 402 -21.08 23.05 -2.51
N LEU A 403 -21.23 22.63 -1.26
CA LEU A 403 -20.71 23.34 -0.10
C LEU A 403 -19.20 23.58 -0.20
N GLN A 404 -18.43 22.60 -0.69
CA GLN A 404 -16.99 22.73 -0.90
C GLN A 404 -16.62 23.75 -1.99
N THR A 405 -17.40 23.84 -3.07
CA THR A 405 -17.21 24.84 -4.13
C THR A 405 -17.47 26.25 -3.59
N PHE A 406 -18.58 26.42 -2.86
CA PHE A 406 -18.92 27.67 -2.20
C PHE A 406 -17.83 28.11 -1.20
N CYS A 407 -17.37 27.18 -0.36
CA CYS A 407 -16.30 27.45 0.61
C CYS A 407 -14.99 27.90 -0.05
N ARG A 408 -14.63 27.29 -1.18
CA ARG A 408 -13.44 27.68 -1.96
C ARG A 408 -13.62 29.06 -2.62
N GLU A 409 -14.82 29.37 -3.10
CA GLU A 409 -15.10 30.62 -3.81
C GLU A 409 -15.08 31.85 -2.88
N TYR A 410 -15.49 31.69 -1.63
CA TYR A 410 -15.57 32.77 -0.64
C TYR A 410 -14.51 32.67 0.47
N ASP A 411 -13.44 31.90 0.25
CA ASP A 411 -12.30 31.75 1.15
C ASP A 411 -12.70 31.35 2.60
N ILE A 412 -13.70 30.48 2.72
CA ILE A 412 -14.17 29.93 4.00
C ILE A 412 -13.57 28.53 4.15
N PRO A 413 -12.76 28.24 5.18
CA PRO A 413 -12.30 26.89 5.44
C PRO A 413 -13.49 25.93 5.60
N LEU A 414 -13.50 24.81 4.86
CA LEU A 414 -14.62 23.87 4.88
C LEU A 414 -14.92 23.36 6.30
N SER A 415 -13.89 23.15 7.12
CA SER A 415 -14.02 22.78 8.54
C SER A 415 -14.80 23.83 9.35
N VAL A 416 -14.57 25.11 9.08
CA VAL A 416 -15.27 26.23 9.75
C VAL A 416 -16.73 26.29 9.29
N ALA A 417 -17.00 26.13 7.99
CA ALA A 417 -18.36 26.09 7.47
C ALA A 417 -19.18 24.92 8.06
N VAL A 418 -18.60 23.72 8.09
CA VAL A 418 -19.23 22.52 8.68
C VAL A 418 -19.43 22.71 10.19
N GLN A 419 -18.46 23.29 10.90
CA GLN A 419 -18.59 23.56 12.33
C GLN A 419 -19.71 24.57 12.62
N ARG A 420 -19.87 25.61 11.79
CA ARG A 420 -20.97 26.57 11.93
C ARG A 420 -22.32 25.91 11.65
N LEU A 421 -22.42 25.11 10.60
CA LEU A 421 -23.62 24.32 10.28
C LEU A 421 -24.01 23.37 11.43
N ALA A 422 -23.03 22.70 12.04
CA ALA A 422 -23.24 21.83 13.19
C ALA A 422 -23.84 22.56 14.41
N ARG A 423 -23.48 23.84 14.64
CA ARG A 423 -24.10 24.66 15.71
C ARG A 423 -25.60 24.88 15.49
N HIS A 424 -26.05 24.84 14.24
CA HIS A 424 -27.46 24.94 13.86
C HIS A 424 -28.14 23.57 13.66
N ARG A 425 -27.51 22.49 14.15
CA ARG A 425 -27.95 21.09 13.99
C ARG A 425 -28.09 20.66 12.52
N VAL A 426 -27.26 21.23 11.65
CA VAL A 426 -27.18 20.83 10.24
C VAL A 426 -25.99 19.88 10.09
N THR A 427 -26.26 18.64 9.70
CA THR A 427 -25.20 17.70 9.29
C THR A 427 -24.85 17.99 7.84
N ALA A 428 -23.58 18.31 7.56
CA ALA A 428 -23.16 18.72 6.24
C ALA A 428 -21.83 18.08 5.84
N PHE A 429 -21.77 17.62 4.59
CA PHE A 429 -20.55 17.15 3.94
C PHE A 429 -20.19 18.08 2.77
N GLY A 430 -18.90 18.20 2.45
CA GLY A 430 -18.42 19.15 1.44
C GLY A 430 -18.91 18.86 0.02
N ASP A 431 -19.24 17.61 -0.27
CA ASP A 431 -19.71 17.10 -1.55
C ASP A 431 -21.23 17.24 -1.76
N MET A 432 -21.98 17.66 -0.73
CA MET A 432 -23.41 17.91 -0.85
C MET A 432 -23.71 19.28 -1.44
N THR A 433 -24.79 19.36 -2.22
CA THR A 433 -25.35 20.62 -2.73
C THR A 433 -26.13 21.36 -1.65
N PHE A 434 -26.30 22.68 -1.78
CA PHE A 434 -27.15 23.45 -0.87
C PHE A 434 -28.63 23.00 -0.93
N GLU A 435 -29.10 22.49 -2.06
CA GLU A 435 -30.43 21.88 -2.21
C GLU A 435 -30.57 20.60 -1.39
N GLU A 436 -29.60 19.68 -1.46
CA GLU A 436 -29.59 18.45 -0.66
C GLU A 436 -29.49 18.75 0.84
N LEU A 437 -28.60 19.67 1.23
CA LEU A 437 -28.44 20.11 2.63
C LEU A 437 -29.72 20.74 3.17
N ALA A 438 -30.40 21.55 2.35
CA ALA A 438 -31.66 22.17 2.69
C ALA A 438 -32.77 21.13 2.90
N LEU A 439 -32.87 20.15 2.00
CA LEU A 439 -33.90 19.12 2.01
C LEU A 439 -33.73 18.16 3.19
N GLU A 440 -32.51 17.71 3.48
CA GLU A 440 -32.23 16.79 4.60
C GLU A 440 -32.45 17.44 5.97
N ASN A 441 -32.22 18.75 6.08
CA ASN A 441 -32.29 19.46 7.37
C ASN A 441 -33.57 20.29 7.53
N ASN A 442 -34.52 20.18 6.59
CA ASN A 442 -35.77 20.94 6.55
C ASN A 442 -35.53 22.46 6.72
N ARG A 443 -34.68 23.00 5.86
CA ARG A 443 -34.25 24.42 5.81
C ARG A 443 -34.29 24.92 4.38
N THR A 444 -34.12 26.23 4.18
CA THR A 444 -33.91 26.77 2.83
C THR A 444 -32.42 26.80 2.48
N PRO A 445 -32.03 26.69 1.19
CA PRO A 445 -30.65 26.87 0.75
C PRO A 445 -30.01 28.17 1.23
N VAL A 446 -30.82 29.24 1.35
CA VAL A 446 -30.39 30.55 1.87
C VAL A 446 -30.04 30.48 3.36
N ASP A 447 -30.79 29.72 4.16
CA ASP A 447 -30.49 29.55 5.59
C ASP A 447 -29.20 28.75 5.79
N ILE A 448 -28.99 27.69 5.00
CA ILE A 448 -27.75 26.92 5.00
C ILE A 448 -26.56 27.83 4.66
N MET A 449 -26.72 28.76 3.69
CA MET A 449 -25.68 29.74 3.34
C MET A 449 -25.39 30.71 4.49
N ARG A 450 -26.42 31.24 5.16
CA ARG A 450 -26.25 32.10 6.33
C ARG A 450 -25.48 31.39 7.44
N PHE A 451 -25.87 30.15 7.75
CA PHE A 451 -25.18 29.36 8.76
C PHE A 451 -23.72 29.07 8.37
N ALA A 452 -23.45 28.68 7.13
CA ALA A 452 -22.09 28.43 6.64
C ALA A 452 -21.21 29.70 6.69
N THR A 453 -21.80 30.86 6.37
CA THR A 453 -21.11 32.17 6.39
C THR A 453 -21.01 32.78 7.79
N GLY A 454 -21.71 32.23 8.78
CA GLY A 454 -21.71 32.70 10.17
C GLY A 454 -22.59 33.93 10.42
N GLN A 455 -23.61 34.12 9.59
CA GLN A 455 -24.61 35.20 9.67
C GLN A 455 -25.83 34.81 10.49
#